data_AF-A0A8T5NUD1-F1
#
_entry.id   AF-A0A8T5NUD1-F1
#
_cell.length_a   1.000
_cell.length_b   1.000
_cell.length_c   1.000
_cell.angle_alpha   90.00
_cell.angle_beta   90.00
_cell.angle_gamma   90.00
#
_symmetry.space_group_name_H-M   'P 1'
#
loop_
_entity.id
_entity.type
_entity.pdbx_description
1 polymer ?
#
loop_
_entity_poly.entity_id
_entity_poly.type
_entity_poly.pdbx_seq_one_letter_code
_entity_poly.pdbx_strand_id
1 'polypeptide(L)'
;MKEFHFSKKYFNKLIYDDIESNIRIIIKEIPSLDVYEEDYSLRVETHHEERKLIHRKYAIEHHSRQDKHNYPHLQFKFHTEEIGTFWLRLEFETQDEYKKAILGFIYKIKNILEDLERFKPGICDDILVLTLVKNLSKEGEFLTQKISESIAKHELEFQNYGNTRDKVKS
;
A
#
# COMPACT_ATOMS: atom_id res chain seq x y z
N MET A 1 -25.53 -0.24 -7.37
CA MET A 1 -24.46 0.69 -7.78
C MET A 1 -23.37 -0.13 -8.46
N LYS A 2 -22.73 0.36 -9.54
CA LYS A 2 -21.63 -0.37 -10.19
C LYS A 2 -20.49 -0.55 -9.18
N GLU A 3 -20.01 -1.76 -8.98
CA GLU A 3 -18.81 -2.05 -8.17
C GLU A 3 -17.65 -1.17 -8.65
N PHE A 4 -17.27 -0.19 -7.82
CA PHE A 4 -16.17 0.70 -8.12
C PHE A 4 -14.89 0.08 -7.58
N HIS A 5 -13.93 -0.22 -8.47
CA HIS A 5 -12.61 -0.74 -8.11
C HIS A 5 -11.55 0.20 -8.66
N PHE A 6 -10.69 0.75 -7.80
CA PHE A 6 -9.54 1.51 -8.26
C PHE A 6 -8.55 0.60 -9.00
N SER A 7 -8.41 -0.65 -8.58
CA SER A 7 -7.51 -1.63 -9.19
C SER A 7 -7.81 -1.83 -10.68
N LYS A 8 -9.10 -1.96 -11.05
CA LYS A 8 -9.56 -2.10 -12.44
C LYS A 8 -9.30 -0.86 -13.30
N LYS A 9 -9.05 0.31 -12.70
CA LYS A 9 -8.82 1.58 -13.41
C LYS A 9 -7.35 1.93 -13.57
N TYR A 10 -6.54 1.70 -12.54
CA TYR A 10 -5.17 2.23 -12.47
C TYR A 10 -4.08 1.18 -12.70
N PHE A 11 -4.44 -0.11 -12.78
CA PHE A 11 -3.49 -1.20 -12.97
C PHE A 11 -3.84 -1.98 -14.24
N ASN A 12 -2.82 -2.24 -15.06
CA ASN A 12 -2.89 -3.12 -16.23
C ASN A 12 -2.91 -4.59 -15.82
N LYS A 13 -2.16 -4.94 -14.76
CA LYS A 13 -2.01 -6.31 -14.24
C LYS A 13 -2.14 -6.29 -12.72
N LEU A 14 -2.94 -7.21 -12.18
CA LEU A 14 -3.06 -7.41 -10.73
C LEU A 14 -2.08 -8.45 -10.19
N ILE A 15 -1.58 -9.32 -11.07
CA ILE A 15 -0.51 -10.27 -10.78
C ILE A 15 0.49 -10.15 -11.92
N TYR A 16 1.75 -9.91 -11.56
CA TYR A 16 2.88 -9.87 -12.47
C TYR A 16 3.94 -10.81 -11.93
N ASP A 17 4.36 -11.77 -12.74
CA ASP A 17 5.39 -12.75 -12.43
C ASP A 17 6.41 -12.72 -13.58
N ASP A 18 7.66 -12.40 -13.29
CA ASP A 18 8.77 -12.38 -14.24
C ASP A 18 9.92 -13.24 -13.74
N ILE A 19 10.06 -14.42 -14.35
CA ILE A 19 11.00 -15.45 -13.93
C ILE A 19 12.45 -15.00 -14.22
N GLU A 20 12.68 -14.26 -15.31
CA GLU A 20 14.05 -13.86 -15.69
C GLU A 20 14.66 -12.89 -14.68
N SER A 21 13.88 -11.91 -14.22
CA SER A 21 14.31 -10.94 -13.22
C SER A 21 14.00 -11.37 -11.78
N ASN A 22 13.39 -12.54 -11.55
CA ASN A 22 12.89 -13.01 -10.25
C ASN A 22 11.97 -12.01 -9.52
N ILE A 23 11.15 -11.28 -10.28
CA ILE A 23 10.24 -10.27 -9.72
C ILE A 23 8.82 -10.83 -9.71
N ARG A 24 8.16 -10.69 -8.57
CA ARG A 24 6.73 -10.94 -8.41
C ARG A 24 6.04 -9.77 -7.75
N ILE A 25 4.92 -9.35 -8.32
CA ILE A 25 4.10 -8.25 -7.81
C ILE A 25 2.64 -8.69 -7.78
N ILE A 26 2.01 -8.51 -6.62
CA ILE A 26 0.62 -8.90 -6.39
C ILE A 26 -0.14 -7.69 -5.84
N ILE A 27 -1.22 -7.32 -6.52
CA ILE A 27 -2.14 -6.25 -6.13
C ILE A 27 -3.50 -6.88 -5.80
N LYS A 28 -4.01 -6.57 -4.61
CA LYS A 28 -5.32 -7.05 -4.13
C LYS A 28 -6.14 -5.87 -3.64
N GLU A 29 -7.38 -5.76 -4.13
CA GLU A 29 -8.32 -4.73 -3.68
C GLU A 29 -9.63 -5.38 -3.22
N ILE A 30 -10.09 -4.97 -2.04
CA ILE A 30 -11.47 -5.12 -1.57
C ILE A 30 -12.07 -3.72 -1.60
N PRO A 31 -12.97 -3.41 -2.55
CA PRO A 31 -13.48 -2.05 -2.70
C PRO A 31 -14.58 -1.74 -1.68
N SER A 32 -14.51 -0.54 -1.14
CA SER A 32 -15.54 0.17 -0.38
C SER A 32 -15.18 1.67 -0.46
N LEU A 33 -16.16 2.51 -0.78
CA LEU A 33 -15.98 3.96 -0.81
C LEU A 33 -16.80 4.65 0.29
N ASP A 34 -17.62 3.89 1.00
CA ASP A 34 -18.31 4.45 2.13
C ASP A 34 -17.33 4.47 3.31
N VAL A 35 -17.03 5.68 3.77
CA VAL A 35 -16.14 5.93 4.89
C VAL A 35 -16.71 5.41 6.21
N TYR A 36 -17.99 5.05 6.23
CA TYR A 36 -18.69 4.44 7.36
C TYR A 36 -18.93 2.94 7.19
N GLU A 37 -18.79 2.40 5.97
CA GLU A 37 -18.81 0.94 5.75
C GLU A 37 -17.38 0.39 5.86
N GLU A 38 -17.27 -0.73 6.55
CA GLU A 38 -16.02 -1.41 6.82
C GLU A 38 -15.55 -2.16 5.54
N ASP A 39 -14.29 -2.60 5.52
CA ASP A 39 -13.70 -3.53 4.52
C ASP A 39 -12.96 -2.95 3.31
N TYR A 40 -12.73 -1.64 3.19
CA TYR A 40 -11.81 -1.18 2.14
C TYR A 40 -10.39 -1.71 2.40
N SER A 41 -9.77 -2.33 1.40
CA SER A 41 -8.36 -2.70 1.45
C SER A 41 -7.74 -2.62 0.07
N LEU A 42 -6.59 -1.98 -0.05
CA LEU A 42 -5.73 -2.09 -1.22
C LEU A 42 -4.32 -2.45 -0.77
N ARG A 43 -3.86 -3.64 -1.17
CA ARG A 43 -2.57 -4.22 -0.83
C ARG A 43 -1.71 -4.42 -2.06
N VAL A 44 -0.43 -4.11 -1.93
CA VAL A 44 0.61 -4.37 -2.94
C VAL A 44 1.77 -5.10 -2.28
N GLU A 45 2.04 -6.30 -2.75
CA GLU A 45 3.18 -7.11 -2.32
C GLU A 45 4.19 -7.17 -3.48
N THR A 46 5.45 -6.83 -3.20
CA THR A 46 6.55 -6.93 -4.17
C THR A 46 7.61 -7.88 -3.63
N HIS A 47 8.13 -8.74 -4.49
CA HIS A 47 9.11 -9.76 -4.15
C HIS A 47 10.19 -9.80 -5.22
N HIS A 48 11.45 -9.67 -4.81
CA HIS A 48 12.64 -9.78 -5.67
C HIS A 48 13.69 -10.65 -4.98
N GLU A 49 14.16 -11.69 -5.67
CA GLU A 49 15.21 -12.59 -5.17
C GLU A 49 16.54 -12.34 -5.89
N GLU A 50 17.41 -11.52 -5.31
CA GLU A 50 18.79 -11.36 -5.81
C GLU A 50 19.79 -11.08 -4.68
N ARG A 51 20.66 -12.06 -4.38
CA ARG A 51 21.68 -12.09 -3.28
C ARG A 51 21.15 -11.88 -1.86
N LYS A 52 20.02 -11.20 -1.71
CA LYS A 52 19.22 -11.00 -0.51
C LYS A 52 17.75 -10.96 -0.96
N LEU A 53 16.88 -11.55 -0.15
CA LEU A 53 15.44 -11.47 -0.36
C LEU A 53 14.99 -10.02 -0.12
N ILE A 54 14.28 -9.44 -1.08
CA ILE A 54 13.65 -8.12 -0.92
C ILE A 54 12.16 -8.31 -1.07
N HIS A 55 11.50 -8.51 0.06
CA HIS A 55 10.05 -8.56 0.14
C HIS A 55 9.51 -7.31 0.83
N ARG A 56 8.54 -6.68 0.18
CA ARG A 56 7.87 -5.48 0.68
C ARG A 56 6.37 -5.65 0.58
N LYS A 57 5.66 -5.21 1.61
CA LYS A 57 4.19 -5.15 1.60
C LYS A 57 3.74 -3.75 1.93
N TYR A 58 2.86 -3.22 1.10
CA TYR A 58 2.25 -1.92 1.27
C TYR A 58 0.74 -2.13 1.31
N ALA A 59 0.06 -1.45 2.22
CA ALA A 59 -1.38 -1.46 2.26
C ALA A 59 -1.95 -0.13 2.71
N ILE A 60 -3.11 0.22 2.17
CA ILE A 60 -3.99 1.23 2.74
C ILE A 60 -5.35 0.57 2.98
N GLU A 61 -5.81 0.59 4.23
CA GLU A 61 -6.91 -0.28 4.67
C GLU A 61 -7.82 0.43 5.66
N HIS A 62 -9.11 0.17 5.58
CA HIS A 62 -10.09 0.55 6.59
C HIS A 62 -10.49 -0.72 7.35
N HIS A 63 -10.02 -0.86 8.59
CA HIS A 63 -10.45 -1.93 9.50
C HIS A 63 -11.25 -1.34 10.64
N SER A 64 -12.37 -1.95 11.00
CA SER A 64 -12.92 -1.69 12.33
C SER A 64 -12.06 -2.38 13.37
N ARG A 65 -11.70 -1.66 14.43
CA ARG A 65 -11.50 -2.33 15.71
C ARG A 65 -12.90 -2.53 16.31
N GLN A 66 -13.09 -3.65 16.99
CA GLN A 66 -14.31 -3.95 17.77
C GLN A 66 -14.62 -2.88 18.84
N ASP A 67 -13.68 -1.98 19.11
CA ASP A 67 -13.86 -0.84 20.00
C ASP A 67 -14.20 0.44 19.23
N LYS A 68 -15.23 1.13 19.74
CA LYS A 68 -15.75 2.45 19.33
C LYS A 68 -14.64 3.45 18.97
N HIS A 69 -14.14 3.41 17.73
CA HIS A 69 -13.41 4.51 17.16
C HIS A 69 -14.43 5.52 16.63
N ASN A 70 -14.49 6.69 17.26
CA ASN A 70 -15.49 7.72 16.98
C ASN A 70 -15.33 8.41 15.60
N TYR A 71 -14.35 8.03 14.76
CA TYR A 71 -14.03 8.73 13.50
C TYR A 71 -13.52 7.79 12.39
N PRO A 72 -13.86 8.06 11.12
CA PRO A 72 -13.34 7.31 9.99
C PRO A 72 -11.82 7.44 9.84
N HIS A 73 -11.14 6.34 9.50
CA HIS A 73 -9.68 6.34 9.36
C HIS A 73 -9.20 5.31 8.33
N LEU A 74 -8.02 5.53 7.74
CA LEU A 74 -7.28 4.50 7.02
C LEU A 74 -6.02 4.14 7.80
N GLN A 75 -5.70 2.86 7.83
CA GLN A 75 -4.42 2.35 8.25
C GLN A 75 -3.51 2.27 7.03
N PHE A 76 -2.41 3.02 7.06
CA PHE A 76 -1.30 2.83 6.14
C PHE A 76 -0.32 1.85 6.76
N LYS A 77 -0.07 0.72 6.09
CA LYS A 77 0.86 -0.31 6.53
C LYS A 77 2.00 -0.44 5.55
N PHE A 78 3.21 -0.48 6.08
CA PHE A 78 4.42 -0.71 5.32
C PHE A 78 5.26 -1.77 6.02
N HIS A 79 5.61 -2.83 5.30
CA HIS A 79 6.50 -3.88 5.76
C HIS A 79 7.69 -4.01 4.82
N THR A 80 8.89 -4.12 5.38
CA THR A 80 10.08 -4.60 4.67
C THR A 80 10.83 -5.58 5.56
N GLU A 81 11.47 -6.57 4.95
CA GLU A 81 12.18 -7.60 5.72
C GLU A 81 13.33 -7.07 6.57
N GLU A 82 14.00 -5.99 6.14
CA GLU A 82 15.14 -5.44 6.87
C GLU A 82 14.73 -4.52 8.02
N ILE A 83 13.58 -3.86 7.89
CA ILE A 83 13.16 -2.81 8.82
C ILE A 83 12.04 -3.30 9.73
N GLY A 84 11.17 -4.21 9.29
CA GLY A 84 9.99 -4.63 10.04
C GLY A 84 8.72 -3.95 9.53
N THR A 85 7.70 -3.86 10.38
CA THR A 85 6.39 -3.32 9.98
C THR A 85 6.04 -2.02 10.69
N PHE A 86 5.67 -1.01 9.90
CA PHE A 86 5.18 0.29 10.35
C PHE A 86 3.69 0.40 10.09
N TRP A 87 2.95 0.73 11.15
CA TRP A 87 1.52 1.01 11.05
C TRP A 87 1.26 2.48 11.40
N LEU A 88 0.52 3.14 10.52
CA LEU A 88 0.14 4.54 10.64
C LEU A 88 -1.37 4.66 10.56
N ARG A 89 -1.97 5.34 11.53
CA ARG A 89 -3.39 5.68 11.49
C ARG A 89 -3.57 7.06 10.88
N LEU A 90 -4.29 7.13 9.77
CA LEU A 90 -4.62 8.37 9.07
C LEU A 90 -6.09 8.68 9.31
N GLU A 91 -6.36 9.81 9.95
CA GLU A 91 -7.73 10.27 10.23
C GLU A 91 -8.26 11.12 9.08
N PHE A 92 -9.54 10.92 8.72
CA PHE A 92 -10.19 11.65 7.64
C PHE A 92 -11.58 12.13 8.05
N GLU A 93 -11.92 13.34 7.63
CA GLU A 93 -13.18 13.98 8.01
C GLU A 93 -14.26 13.84 6.93
N THR A 94 -13.86 13.54 5.68
CA THR A 94 -14.78 13.48 4.53
C THR A 94 -14.49 12.31 3.58
N GLN A 95 -15.51 11.89 2.83
CA GLN A 95 -15.35 10.88 1.76
C GLN A 95 -14.39 11.34 0.65
N ASP A 96 -14.29 12.65 0.38
CA ASP A 96 -13.36 13.18 -0.63
C ASP A 96 -11.90 13.03 -0.18
N GLU A 97 -11.59 13.37 1.08
CA GLU A 97 -10.27 13.13 1.66
C GLU A 97 -9.90 11.65 1.66
N TYR A 98 -10.85 10.79 2.02
CA TYR A 98 -10.68 9.34 2.02
C TYR A 98 -10.31 8.82 0.62
N LYS A 99 -11.06 9.24 -0.40
CA LYS A 99 -10.78 8.91 -1.79
C LYS A 99 -9.44 9.45 -2.26
N LYS A 100 -9.09 10.69 -1.91
CA LYS A 100 -7.77 11.28 -2.23
C LYS A 100 -6.63 10.50 -1.59
N ALA A 101 -6.79 10.01 -0.37
CA ALA A 101 -5.77 9.18 0.28
C ALA A 101 -5.54 7.86 -0.47
N ILE A 102 -6.61 7.19 -0.90
CA ILE A 102 -6.52 5.97 -1.69
C ILE A 102 -5.84 6.22 -3.04
N LEU A 103 -6.24 7.28 -3.75
CA LEU A 103 -5.60 7.66 -5.01
C LEU A 103 -4.13 8.05 -4.82
N GLY A 104 -3.82 8.75 -3.74
CA GLY A 104 -2.46 9.09 -3.35
C GLY A 104 -1.63 7.85 -3.07
N PHE A 105 -2.23 6.81 -2.46
CA PHE A 105 -1.56 5.54 -2.25
C PHE A 105 -1.18 4.87 -3.57
N ILE A 106 -2.09 4.83 -4.55
CA ILE A 106 -1.80 4.33 -5.90
C ILE A 106 -0.65 5.11 -6.55
N TYR A 107 -0.61 6.44 -6.38
CA TYR A 107 0.53 7.23 -6.82
C TYR A 107 1.84 6.83 -6.12
N LYS A 108 1.82 6.55 -4.81
CA LYS A 108 3.02 6.07 -4.10
C LYS A 108 3.47 4.68 -4.55
N ILE A 109 2.54 3.80 -4.96
CA ILE A 109 2.88 2.50 -5.55
C ILE A 109 3.73 2.68 -6.81
N LYS A 110 3.45 3.65 -7.68
CA LYS A 110 4.32 3.98 -8.82
C LYS A 110 5.77 4.17 -8.38
N ASN A 111 6.01 4.98 -7.36
CA ASN A 111 7.37 5.26 -6.89
C ASN A 111 8.06 4.02 -6.33
N ILE A 112 7.30 3.11 -5.72
CA ILE A 112 7.83 1.82 -5.25
C ILE A 112 8.22 0.92 -6.44
N LEU A 113 7.43 0.92 -7.51
CA LEU A 113 7.73 0.16 -8.72
C LEU A 113 8.91 0.77 -9.50
N GLU A 114 9.12 2.10 -9.42
CA GLU A 114 10.29 2.76 -10.02
C GLU A 114 11.61 2.23 -9.44
N ASP A 115 11.66 1.78 -8.18
CA ASP A 115 12.84 1.11 -7.62
C ASP A 115 13.18 -0.21 -8.34
N LEU A 116 12.18 -0.87 -8.94
CA LEU A 116 12.33 -2.15 -9.64
C LEU A 116 12.72 -1.98 -11.11
N GLU A 117 12.60 -0.77 -11.67
CA GLU A 117 12.99 -0.46 -13.05
C GLU A 117 14.46 -0.79 -13.34
N ARG A 118 15.33 -0.67 -12.33
CA ARG A 118 16.75 -1.05 -12.46
C ARG A 118 16.98 -2.54 -12.72
N PHE A 119 16.02 -3.39 -12.33
CA PHE A 119 16.06 -4.84 -12.49
C PHE A 119 15.22 -5.32 -13.68
N LYS A 120 14.12 -4.60 -13.96
CA LYS A 120 13.24 -4.84 -15.10
C LYS A 120 12.77 -3.52 -15.70
N PRO A 121 13.47 -3.00 -16.74
CA PRO A 121 13.05 -1.80 -17.43
C PRO A 121 11.66 -1.96 -18.06
N GLY A 122 10.77 -0.99 -17.85
CA GLY A 122 9.39 -0.98 -18.34
C GLY A 122 8.36 -1.60 -17.38
N ILE A 123 8.78 -2.08 -16.21
CA ILE A 123 7.89 -2.76 -15.25
C ILE A 123 6.73 -1.86 -14.77
N CYS A 124 6.96 -0.55 -14.66
CA CYS A 124 5.91 0.39 -14.30
C CYS A 124 4.81 0.45 -15.36
N ASP A 125 5.15 0.48 -16.65
CA ASP A 125 4.19 0.49 -17.76
C ASP A 125 3.42 -0.84 -17.85
N ASP A 126 4.09 -1.95 -17.57
CA ASP A 126 3.48 -3.28 -17.56
C ASP A 126 2.39 -3.44 -16.49
N ILE A 127 2.54 -2.75 -15.36
CA ILE A 127 1.69 -2.94 -14.18
C ILE A 127 0.68 -1.82 -14.03
N LEU A 128 1.06 -0.58 -14.33
CA LEU A 128 0.24 0.61 -14.10
C LEU A 128 -0.24 1.22 -15.40
N VAL A 129 -1.46 1.77 -15.37
CA VAL A 129 -1.92 2.71 -16.40
C VAL A 129 -1.22 4.06 -16.14
N LEU A 130 0.06 4.18 -16.54
CA LEU A 130 0.92 5.29 -16.13
C LEU A 130 0.35 6.67 -16.49
N THR A 131 -0.37 6.79 -17.61
CA THR A 131 -1.03 8.04 -18.01
C THR A 131 -2.05 8.51 -16.97
N LEU A 132 -2.82 7.59 -16.38
CA LEU A 132 -3.78 7.91 -15.33
C LEU A 132 -3.10 8.12 -13.99
N VAL A 133 -2.13 7.28 -13.65
CA VAL A 133 -1.44 7.35 -12.34
C VAL A 133 -0.63 8.64 -12.21
N LYS A 134 0.04 9.10 -13.27
CA LYS A 134 0.79 10.37 -13.25
C LYS A 134 -0.08 11.59 -12.93
N ASN A 135 -1.37 11.54 -13.24
CA ASN A 135 -2.31 12.62 -12.91
C ASN A 135 -2.69 12.68 -11.42
N LEU A 136 -2.28 11.69 -10.61
CA LEU A 136 -2.59 11.61 -9.18
C LEU A 136 -1.51 12.25 -8.27
N SER A 137 -0.64 13.10 -8.84
CA SER A 137 0.49 13.66 -8.07
C SER A 137 0.03 14.50 -6.87
N LYS A 138 -1.05 15.28 -7.03
CA LYS A 138 -1.64 16.10 -5.96
C LYS A 138 -2.22 15.24 -4.84
N GLU A 139 -2.88 14.14 -5.18
CA GLU A 139 -3.36 13.15 -4.22
C GLU A 139 -2.18 12.48 -3.50
N GLY A 140 -1.07 12.25 -4.21
CA GLY A 140 0.18 11.78 -3.63
C GLY A 140 0.81 12.75 -2.62
N GLU A 141 0.79 14.05 -2.89
CA GLU A 141 1.22 15.10 -1.97
C GLU A 141 0.31 15.18 -0.74
N PHE A 142 -1.00 15.15 -0.96
CA PHE A 142 -2.00 15.12 0.10
C PHE A 142 -1.79 13.94 1.06
N LEU A 143 -1.57 12.73 0.53
CA LEU A 143 -1.30 11.57 1.38
C LEU A 143 0.00 11.73 2.19
N THR A 144 1.06 12.29 1.58
CA THR A 144 2.30 12.58 2.31
C THR A 144 2.06 13.54 3.47
N GLN A 145 1.28 14.60 3.25
CA GLN A 145 0.92 15.53 4.31
C GLN A 145 0.17 14.82 5.46
N LYS A 146 -0.85 14.00 5.15
CA LYS A 146 -1.59 13.24 6.17
C LYS A 146 -0.72 12.26 6.94
N ILE A 147 0.24 11.61 6.27
CA ILE A 147 1.24 10.76 6.93
C ILE A 147 2.10 11.57 7.90
N SER A 148 2.62 12.73 7.47
CA SER A 148 3.42 13.60 8.34
C SER A 148 2.63 14.12 9.54
N GLU A 149 1.37 14.51 9.34
CA GLU A 149 0.47 14.93 10.42
C GLU A 149 0.22 13.79 11.42
N SER A 150 -0.01 12.56 10.92
CA SER A 150 -0.20 11.38 11.75
C SER A 150 1.03 11.06 12.60
N ILE A 151 2.23 11.10 12.02
CA ILE A 151 3.51 10.90 12.73
C ILE A 151 3.71 11.94 13.83
N ALA A 152 3.31 13.20 13.59
CA ALA A 152 3.44 14.27 14.57
C ALA A 152 2.42 14.17 15.71
N LYS A 153 1.22 13.64 15.43
CA LYS A 153 0.10 13.54 16.38
C LYS A 153 0.09 12.25 17.19
N HIS A 154 0.54 11.14 16.59
CA HIS A 154 0.44 9.80 17.17
C HIS A 154 1.82 9.15 17.27
N GLU A 155 2.01 8.29 18.27
CA GLU A 155 3.21 7.44 18.33
C GLU A 155 3.20 6.42 17.18
N LEU A 156 4.32 6.33 16.47
CA LEU A 156 4.54 5.30 15.46
C LEU A 156 4.56 3.92 16.12
N GLU A 157 3.64 3.04 15.73
CA GLU A 157 3.67 1.64 16.14
C GLU A 157 4.68 0.87 15.27
N PHE A 158 5.82 0.52 15.87
CA PHE A 158 6.83 -0.32 15.24
C PHE A 158 6.72 -1.76 15.75
N GLN A 159 6.34 -2.68 14.85
CA GLN A 159 6.32 -4.10 15.17
C GLN A 159 7.60 -4.76 14.66
N ASN A 160 8.48 -5.05 15.60
CA ASN A 160 9.68 -5.83 15.32
C ASN A 160 9.30 -7.32 15.32
N TYR A 161 9.08 -7.89 14.13
CA TYR A 161 9.05 -9.35 13.99
C TYR A 161 10.49 -9.87 14.05
N GLY A 162 11.11 -9.77 15.22
CA GLY A 162 12.39 -10.41 15.48
C GLY A 162 12.27 -11.92 15.23
N ASN A 163 13.16 -12.44 14.39
CA ASN A 163 13.39 -13.86 14.09
C ASN A 163 12.71 -14.85 15.05
N THR A 164 11.49 -15.27 14.74
CA THR A 164 10.88 -16.49 15.34
C THR A 164 11.32 -17.75 14.60
N ARG A 165 12.57 -17.78 14.11
CA ARG A 165 13.19 -18.98 13.52
C ARG A 165 14.10 -19.77 14.46
N ASP A 166 14.36 -19.31 15.69
CA ASP A 166 15.21 -20.03 16.65
C ASP A 166 14.45 -20.66 17.83
N LYS A 167 13.31 -21.31 17.56
CA LYS A 167 12.71 -22.28 18.50
C LYS A 167 12.11 -23.49 17.79
N VAL A 168 12.87 -24.13 16.90
CA VAL A 168 12.65 -25.55 16.60
C VAL A 168 14.02 -26.23 16.40
N LYS A 169 14.35 -27.12 17.35
CA LYS A 169 15.48 -28.07 17.42
C LYS A 169 16.81 -27.55 17.96
N SER A 170 16.99 -27.74 19.27
CA SER A 170 18.09 -28.53 19.84
C SER A 170 17.56 -29.26 21.06
#